data_AF-A0A920KTB7-F1
#
_entry.id   AF-A0A920KTB7-F1
#
_cell.length_a   1.000
_cell.length_b   1.000
_cell.length_c   1.000
_cell.angle_alpha   90.00
_cell.angle_beta   90.00
_cell.angle_gamma   90.00
#
_symmetry.space_group_name_H-M   'P 1'
#
loop_
_entity.id
_entity.type
_entity.pdbx_description
1 polymer ?
#
loop_
_entity_poly.entity_id
_entity_poly.type
_entity_poly.pdbx_seq_one_letter_code
_entity_poly.pdbx_strand_id
1 'polypeptide(L)'
;MEAVIIATPPEPRFELARRALEAGKHLLLEKPIALHAEQACELQRLAIAKGLSVAVDYEYRAVPLFMQAERLLRSGAVGQPWLVKLDWLMGSG
;
A
#
# COMPACT_ATOMS: atom_id res chain seq x y z
N MET A 1 -20.68 8.32 -4.14
CA MET A 1 -19.49 7.60 -3.61
C MET A 1 -18.26 8.10 -4.32
N GLU A 2 -17.27 8.56 -3.58
CA GLU A 2 -16.05 9.25 -4.09
C GLU A 2 -14.82 8.34 -4.12
N ALA A 3 -14.75 7.38 -3.19
CA ALA A 3 -13.67 6.40 -3.08
C ALA A 3 -14.22 4.99 -2.84
N VAL A 4 -13.43 3.96 -3.13
CA VAL A 4 -13.71 2.54 -2.88
C VAL A 4 -12.52 1.90 -2.16
N ILE A 5 -12.79 1.07 -1.15
CA ILE A 5 -11.80 0.19 -0.55
C ILE A 5 -11.97 -1.21 -1.15
N ILE A 6 -10.90 -1.82 -1.66
CA ILE A 6 -10.96 -3.15 -2.27
C ILE A 6 -10.03 -4.11 -1.49
N ALA A 7 -10.65 -4.92 -0.64
CA ALA A 7 -10.00 -5.91 0.24
C ALA A 7 -10.21 -7.37 -0.21
N THR A 8 -10.47 -7.60 -1.50
CA THR A 8 -10.58 -8.96 -2.07
C THR A 8 -9.21 -9.64 -2.14
N PRO A 9 -9.13 -10.97 -2.38
CA PRO A 9 -7.88 -11.62 -2.76
C PRO A 9 -7.20 -10.99 -3.99
N PRO A 10 -5.90 -11.22 -4.22
CA PRO A 10 -5.15 -10.52 -5.28
C PRO A 10 -5.66 -10.74 -6.70
N GLU A 11 -6.15 -11.93 -6.99
CA GLU A 11 -6.53 -12.37 -8.33
C GLU A 11 -7.68 -11.54 -8.94
N PRO A 12 -8.84 -11.33 -8.26
CA PRO A 12 -9.88 -10.44 -8.77
C PRO A 12 -9.60 -8.94 -8.59
N ARG A 13 -8.63 -8.56 -7.74
CA ARG A 13 -8.48 -7.16 -7.30
C ARG A 13 -8.13 -6.21 -8.44
N PHE A 14 -7.29 -6.64 -9.37
CA PHE A 14 -6.87 -5.82 -10.51
C PHE A 14 -8.08 -5.35 -11.34
N GLU A 15 -8.95 -6.28 -11.76
CA GLU A 15 -10.12 -5.93 -12.56
C GLU A 15 -11.13 -5.06 -11.80
N LEU A 16 -11.32 -5.32 -10.50
CA LEU A 16 -12.18 -4.48 -9.66
C LEU A 16 -11.63 -3.06 -9.53
N ALA A 17 -10.32 -2.91 -9.32
CA ALA A 17 -9.64 -1.62 -9.22
C ALA A 17 -9.71 -0.85 -10.54
N ARG A 18 -9.44 -1.51 -11.68
CA ARG A 18 -9.53 -0.90 -13.01
C ARG A 18 -10.94 -0.36 -13.28
N ARG A 19 -11.98 -1.17 -13.02
CA ARG A 19 -13.39 -0.76 -13.18
C ARG A 19 -13.77 0.42 -12.28
N ALA A 20 -13.27 0.44 -11.05
CA ALA A 20 -13.52 1.54 -10.12
C ALA A 20 -12.84 2.85 -10.56
N LEU A 21 -11.60 2.79 -11.05
CA LEU A 21 -10.92 3.94 -11.66
C LEU A 21 -11.66 4.42 -12.90
N GLU A 22 -12.11 3.51 -13.77
CA GLU A 22 -12.91 3.84 -14.95
C GLU A 22 -14.17 4.61 -14.60
N ALA A 23 -14.84 4.23 -13.51
CA ALA A 23 -16.00 4.89 -12.93
C ALA A 23 -15.69 6.19 -12.15
N GLY A 24 -14.43 6.67 -12.17
CA GLY A 24 -14.05 7.94 -11.56
C GLY A 24 -13.92 7.88 -10.04
N LYS A 25 -13.47 6.75 -9.46
CA LYS A 25 -13.36 6.56 -8.01
C LYS A 25 -11.92 6.53 -7.54
N HIS A 26 -11.65 7.21 -6.43
CA HIS A 26 -10.39 7.03 -5.70
C HIS A 26 -10.33 5.64 -5.06
N LEU A 27 -9.13 5.11 -4.85
CA LEU A 27 -8.95 3.76 -4.33
C LEU A 27 -8.06 3.69 -3.09
N LEU A 28 -8.44 2.82 -2.16
CA LEU A 28 -7.55 2.21 -1.18
C LEU A 28 -7.54 0.69 -1.41
N LEU A 29 -6.39 0.13 -1.74
CA LEU A 29 -6.24 -1.28 -2.12
C LEU A 29 -5.52 -2.07 -1.03
N GLU A 30 -6.02 -3.25 -0.71
CA GLU A 30 -5.27 -4.22 0.11
C GLU A 30 -3.99 -4.67 -0.58
N LYS A 31 -2.99 -5.03 0.22
CA LYS A 31 -1.72 -5.58 -0.25
C LYS A 31 -1.77 -7.11 -0.40
N PRO A 32 -0.97 -7.70 -1.30
CA PRO A 32 -0.25 -7.05 -2.40
C PRO A 32 -1.24 -6.53 -3.45
N ILE A 33 -1.02 -5.36 -4.07
CA ILE A 33 -1.97 -4.68 -4.97
C ILE A 33 -2.55 -5.61 -6.06
N ALA A 34 -1.67 -6.36 -6.73
CA ALA A 34 -1.94 -7.28 -7.82
C ALA A 34 -0.92 -8.42 -7.82
N LEU A 35 -1.08 -9.41 -8.70
CA LEU A 35 -0.15 -10.54 -8.82
C LEU A 35 1.15 -10.17 -9.55
N HIS A 36 1.10 -9.18 -10.43
CA HIS A 36 2.23 -8.75 -11.26
C HIS A 36 2.46 -7.24 -11.14
N ALA A 37 3.72 -6.80 -11.25
CA ALA A 37 4.08 -5.38 -11.14
C ALA A 37 3.48 -4.55 -12.28
N GLU A 38 3.36 -5.12 -13.47
CA GLU A 38 2.79 -4.50 -14.67
C GLU A 38 1.35 -4.05 -14.44
N GLN A 39 0.56 -4.86 -13.72
CA GLN A 39 -0.82 -4.56 -13.34
C GLN A 39 -0.89 -3.36 -12.39
N ALA A 40 0.02 -3.27 -11.41
CA ALA A 40 0.10 -2.12 -10.53
C ALA A 40 0.50 -0.84 -11.30
N CYS A 41 1.46 -0.95 -12.24
CA CYS A 41 1.86 0.15 -13.12
C CYS A 41 0.72 0.61 -14.04
N GLU A 42 -0.13 -0.31 -14.51
CA GLU A 42 -1.31 0.03 -15.30
C GLU A 42 -2.35 0.82 -14.48
N LEU A 43 -2.67 0.34 -13.27
CA LEU A 43 -3.58 1.06 -12.37
C LEU A 43 -3.06 2.45 -12.02
N GLN A 44 -1.75 2.60 -11.81
CA GLN A 44 -1.13 3.91 -11.57
C GLN A 44 -1.29 4.84 -12.77
N ARG A 45 -1.00 4.37 -13.99
CA ARG A 45 -1.16 5.16 -15.23
C ARG A 45 -2.61 5.60 -15.42
N LEU A 46 -3.56 4.69 -15.22
CA LEU A 46 -4.98 4.98 -15.33
C LEU A 46 -5.44 6.02 -14.29
N ALA A 47 -4.97 5.89 -13.05
CA ALA A 47 -5.28 6.84 -11.98
C ALA A 47 -4.75 8.25 -12.30
N ILE A 48 -3.50 8.37 -12.76
CA ILE A 48 -2.92 9.65 -13.19
C ILE A 48 -3.73 10.26 -14.34
N ALA A 49 -4.04 9.47 -15.38
CA ALA A 49 -4.79 9.94 -16.54
C ALA A 49 -6.20 10.45 -16.18
N LYS A 50 -6.80 9.93 -15.11
CA LYS A 50 -8.12 10.34 -14.62
C LYS A 50 -8.08 11.37 -13.49
N GLY A 51 -6.90 11.79 -13.02
CA GLY A 51 -6.77 12.69 -11.88
C GLY A 51 -7.24 12.07 -10.57
N LEU A 52 -7.10 10.75 -10.41
CA LEU A 52 -7.55 10.00 -9.24
C LEU A 52 -6.37 9.57 -8.36
N SER A 53 -6.56 9.63 -7.04
CA SER A 53 -5.67 9.02 -6.07
C SER A 53 -5.88 7.51 -5.91
N VAL A 54 -4.79 6.76 -5.84
CA VAL A 54 -4.74 5.35 -5.44
C VAL A 54 -3.74 5.20 -4.31
N ALA A 55 -4.16 4.61 -3.20
CA ALA A 55 -3.32 4.26 -2.07
C ALA A 55 -3.35 2.75 -1.81
N VAL A 56 -2.33 2.25 -1.12
CA VAL A 56 -2.21 0.86 -0.69
C VAL A 56 -2.27 0.83 0.82
N ASP A 57 -3.02 -0.12 1.37
CA ASP A 57 -3.12 -0.33 2.81
C ASP A 57 -1.85 -0.99 3.36
N TYR A 58 -0.80 -0.17 3.53
CA TYR A 58 0.40 -0.54 4.29
C TYR A 58 0.22 -0.12 5.74
N GLU A 59 -0.58 -0.90 6.47
CA GLU A 59 -1.10 -0.65 7.80
C GLU A 59 0.00 -0.34 8.83
N TYR A 60 1.17 -0.98 8.70
CA TYR A 60 2.29 -0.77 9.62
C TYR A 60 2.84 0.65 9.65
N ARG A 61 2.62 1.45 8.60
CA ARG A 61 3.01 2.87 8.59
C ARG A 61 2.24 3.70 9.62
N ALA A 62 1.06 3.23 10.04
CA ALA A 62 0.22 3.89 11.04
C ALA A 62 0.38 3.31 12.46
N VAL A 63 1.20 2.26 12.64
CA VAL A 63 1.42 1.67 13.96
C VAL A 63 2.37 2.56 14.77
N PRO A 64 2.02 2.98 16.02
CA PRO A 64 2.82 3.93 16.80
C PRO A 64 4.29 3.57 16.96
N LEU A 65 4.59 2.27 17.10
CA LEU A 65 5.96 1.78 17.21
C LEU A 65 6.80 2.07 15.95
N PHE A 66 6.23 1.84 14.76
CA PHE A 66 6.91 2.13 13.50
C PHE A 66 7.03 3.64 13.25
N MET A 67 6.03 4.43 13.63
CA MET A 67 6.10 5.90 13.56
C MET A 67 7.19 6.46 14.49
N GLN A 68 7.35 5.89 15.68
CA GLN A 68 8.43 6.26 16.60
C GLN A 68 9.80 5.83 16.06
N ALA A 69 9.91 4.64 15.47
CA ALA A 69 11.13 4.19 14.82
C ALA A 69 11.53 5.14 13.67
N GLU A 70 10.58 5.54 12.82
CA GLU A 70 10.82 6.53 11.77
C GLU A 70 11.32 7.85 12.36
N ARG A 71 10.69 8.35 13.43
CA ARG A 71 11.10 9.59 14.10
C ARG A 71 12.54 9.52 14.61
N LEU A 72 12.93 8.43 15.26
CA LEU A 72 14.28 8.23 15.79
C LEU A 72 15.34 8.11 14.68
N LEU A 73 15.00 7.43 13.58
CA LEU A 73 15.86 7.33 12.40
C LEU A 73 16.07 8.72 11.76
N ARG A 74 14.99 9.49 11.59
CA ARG A 74 15.04 10.85 11.02
C ARG A 74 15.79 11.84 11.91
N SER A 75 15.71 11.70 13.24
CA SER A 75 16.44 12.57 14.16
C SER A 75 17.93 12.22 14.29
N GLY A 76 18.40 11.14 13.65
CA GLY A 76 19.78 10.68 13.76
C GLY A 76 20.11 10.04 15.12
N ALA A 77 19.11 9.64 15.90
CA ALA A 77 19.30 9.10 17.25
C ALA A 77 20.14 7.81 17.30
N VAL A 78 20.25 7.10 16.17
CA VAL A 78 21.02 5.86 16.02
C VAL A 78 22.23 6.02 15.08
N GLY A 79 22.59 7.25 14.71
CA GLY A 79 23.65 7.50 13.72
C GLY A 79 23.24 7.07 12.30
N GLN A 80 24.20 6.56 11.51
CA GLN A 80 23.90 5.97 10.19
C GLN A 80 23.54 4.48 10.34
N PRO A 81 22.29 4.08 10.05
CA PRO A 81 21.92 2.67 10.08
C PRO A 81 22.71 1.88 9.04
N TRP A 82 23.35 0.80 9.46
CA TRP A 82 24.06 -0.14 8.57
C TRP A 82 23.36 -1.50 8.45
N LEU A 83 22.44 -1.81 9.38
CA LEU A 83 21.62 -3.01 9.39
C LEU A 83 20.23 -2.71 9.94
N VAL A 84 19.21 -3.22 9.27
CA VAL A 84 17.83 -3.29 9.78
C VAL A 84 17.40 -4.75 9.72
N LYS A 85 17.00 -5.30 10.86
CA LYS A 85 16.47 -6.66 10.97
C LYS A 85 15.02 -6.59 11.42
N LEU A 86 14.13 -7.28 10.73
CA LEU A 86 12.72 -7.41 11.05
C LEU A 86 12.40 -8.90 11.11
N ASP A 87 12.07 -9.40 12.31
CA ASP A 87 11.67 -10.79 12.50
C ASP A 87 10.14 -10.86 12.56
N TRP A 88 9.53 -11.57 11.60
CA TRP A 88 8.10 -11.77 11.54
C TRP A 88 7.70 -13.01 12.34
N LEU A 89 7.47 -12.80 13.63
CA LEU A 89 7.10 -13.86 14.55
C LEU A 89 5.59 -14.08 14.52
N MET A 90 5.14 -14.97 13.65
CA MET A 90 3.77 -15.50 13.72
C MET A 90 3.78 -16.74 14.58
N GLY A 91 3.04 -16.74 15.67
CA GLY A 91 2.74 -17.97 16.38
C GLY A 91 1.93 -18.88 15.46
N SER A 92 2.50 -20.00 15.04
CA SER A 92 1.71 -21.15 14.64
C SER A 92 1.08 -21.69 15.92
N GLY A 93 -0.17 -21.32 16.18
CA GLY A 93 -0.99 -21.97 17.21
C GLY A 93 -1.13 -23.46 16.96
#